data_AF-A0A6J4SDF4-F1
#
_entry.id   AF-A0A6J4SDF4-F1
#
_cell.length_a   1.000
_cell.length_b   1.000
_cell.length_c   1.000
_cell.angle_alpha   90.00
_cell.angle_beta   90.00
_cell.angle_gamma   90.00
#
_symmetry.space_group_name_H-M   'P 1'
#
loop_
_entity.id
_entity.type
_entity.pdbx_description
1 polymer ?
#
loop_
_entity_poly.entity_id
_entity_poly.type
_entity_poly.pdbx_seq_one_letter_code
_entity_poly.pdbx_strand_id
1 'polypeptide(L)'
;MSVDVLVEPFYEWVVDASGIKGERPEISGVTYVDDPMPYIERKLLTVNTGHSAIAYLGYARGLDTIHVSLEDPDVRDGATRALEETGLLLTHEHGFDPEELREYRQKVLARFENPRISDEVTRVARAPIRKLGHDERFVGPALRLMEMGRAPEHLATVIRAVLAFDHPEDPEAVELQEMIQTEGERRALAHYAGIAEDHELVDLVLEGPARG
;
A
#
# COMPACT_ATOMS: atom_id res chain seq x y z
N MET A 1 30.42 -11.12 -15.46
CA MET A 1 29.17 -10.63 -14.82
C MET A 1 28.03 -11.32 -15.54
N SER A 2 27.15 -12.01 -14.82
CA SER A 2 25.92 -12.54 -15.42
C SER A 2 25.01 -11.36 -15.79
N VAL A 3 24.31 -11.48 -16.91
CA VAL A 3 23.28 -10.54 -17.39
C VAL A 3 21.87 -11.08 -17.16
N ASP A 4 21.76 -12.19 -16.42
CA ASP A 4 20.50 -12.86 -16.18
C ASP A 4 19.69 -12.10 -15.15
N VAL A 5 18.40 -11.89 -15.45
CA VAL A 5 17.44 -11.28 -14.54
C VAL A 5 16.21 -12.16 -14.43
N LEU A 6 15.78 -12.44 -13.21
CA LEU A 6 14.52 -13.13 -12.95
C LEU A 6 13.41 -12.06 -12.86
N VAL A 7 12.35 -12.24 -13.63
CA VAL A 7 11.17 -11.35 -13.62
C VAL A 7 9.91 -12.19 -13.44
N GLU A 8 8.88 -11.57 -12.86
CA GLU A 8 7.55 -12.19 -12.83
C GLU A 8 6.92 -12.19 -14.23
N PRO A 9 6.03 -13.16 -14.55
CA PRO A 9 5.33 -13.18 -15.84
C PRO A 9 4.38 -12.00 -16.06
N PHE A 10 3.88 -11.39 -14.97
CA PHE A 10 2.97 -10.26 -15.06
C PHE A 10 3.72 -8.99 -15.46
N TYR A 11 3.15 -8.23 -16.39
CA TYR A 11 3.60 -6.91 -16.75
C TYR A 11 2.40 -6.02 -17.06
N GLU A 12 2.55 -4.73 -16.79
CA GLU A 12 1.59 -3.70 -17.17
C GLU A 12 2.37 -2.45 -17.55
N TRP A 13 2.25 -2.01 -18.80
CA TRP A 13 2.90 -0.81 -19.31
C TRP A 13 1.85 0.12 -19.90
N VAL A 14 1.47 1.14 -19.13
CA VAL A 14 0.53 2.19 -19.52
C VAL A 14 1.32 3.44 -19.89
N VAL A 15 1.01 4.05 -21.05
CA VAL A 15 1.67 5.24 -21.57
C VAL A 15 0.65 6.30 -21.91
N ASP A 16 0.90 7.53 -21.48
CA ASP A 16 0.16 8.71 -21.89
C ASP A 16 0.40 8.99 -23.38
N ALA A 17 -0.64 8.78 -24.18
CA ALA A 17 -0.65 8.98 -25.62
C ALA A 17 -0.64 10.46 -26.00
N SER A 18 -1.20 11.33 -25.15
CA SER A 18 -1.33 12.77 -25.41
C SER A 18 0.02 13.48 -25.46
N GLY A 19 1.01 12.94 -24.73
CA GLY A 19 2.39 13.43 -24.72
C GLY A 19 3.25 13.00 -25.91
N ILE A 20 2.75 12.11 -26.79
CA ILE A 20 3.54 11.56 -27.90
C ILE A 20 3.70 12.60 -29.01
N LYS A 21 4.95 12.84 -29.42
CA LYS A 21 5.28 13.69 -30.56
C LYS A 21 5.51 12.83 -31.80
N GLY A 22 4.71 13.06 -32.84
CA GLY A 22 4.80 12.32 -34.11
C GLY A 22 3.92 11.06 -34.11
N GLU A 23 4.31 10.06 -34.88
CA GLU A 23 3.56 8.80 -34.98
C GLU A 23 3.71 7.97 -33.70
N ARG A 24 2.58 7.49 -33.18
CA ARG A 24 2.56 6.59 -32.03
C ARG A 24 3.21 5.25 -32.40
N PRO A 25 4.27 4.80 -31.70
CA PRO A 25 4.90 3.53 -32.02
C PRO A 25 3.99 2.35 -31.66
N GLU A 26 4.05 1.29 -32.45
CA GLU A 26 3.35 0.03 -32.17
C GLU A 26 4.26 -0.92 -31.41
N ILE A 27 4.17 -0.90 -30.08
CA ILE A 27 4.95 -1.77 -29.20
C ILE A 27 4.02 -2.79 -28.55
N SER A 28 4.29 -4.07 -28.78
CA SER A 28 3.53 -5.16 -28.16
C SER A 28 3.61 -5.10 -26.63
N GLY A 29 2.47 -5.18 -25.96
CA GLY A 29 2.37 -5.12 -24.49
C GLY A 29 2.23 -3.71 -23.90
N VAL A 30 2.25 -2.67 -24.74
CA VAL A 30 2.01 -1.27 -24.30
C VAL A 30 0.55 -0.90 -24.49
N THR A 31 -0.06 -0.37 -23.43
CA THR A 31 -1.39 0.22 -23.45
C THR A 31 -1.25 1.73 -23.50
N TYR A 32 -1.69 2.34 -24.59
CA TYR A 32 -1.70 3.80 -24.75
C TYR A 32 -3.06 4.35 -24.32
N VAL A 33 -3.06 5.36 -23.46
CA VAL A 33 -4.26 5.98 -22.88
C VAL A 33 -4.13 7.50 -22.93
N ASP A 34 -5.26 8.21 -22.95
CA ASP A 34 -5.26 9.68 -22.94
C ASP A 34 -5.05 10.27 -21.53
N ASP A 35 -5.42 9.51 -20.49
CA ASP A 35 -5.18 9.86 -19.09
C ASP A 35 -4.64 8.64 -18.33
N PRO A 36 -3.36 8.68 -17.86
CA PRO A 36 -2.78 7.58 -17.11
C PRO A 36 -3.18 7.58 -15.63
N MET A 37 -3.79 8.66 -15.11
CA MET A 37 -4.04 8.81 -13.67
C MET A 37 -4.86 7.66 -13.05
N PRO A 38 -5.96 7.18 -13.67
CA PRO A 38 -6.70 6.03 -13.14
C PRO A 38 -5.84 4.77 -12.97
N TYR A 39 -4.90 4.54 -13.89
CA TYR A 39 -4.02 3.36 -13.86
C TYR A 39 -2.90 3.51 -12.82
N ILE A 40 -2.32 4.70 -12.72
CA ILE A 40 -1.32 5.04 -11.69
C ILE A 40 -1.93 4.83 -10.31
N GLU A 41 -3.13 5.35 -10.10
CA GLU A 41 -3.82 5.27 -8.82
C GLU A 41 -4.27 3.84 -8.50
N ARG A 42 -4.85 3.11 -9.47
CA ARG A 42 -5.18 1.68 -9.29
C ARG A 42 -3.95 0.88 -8.86
N LYS A 43 -2.79 1.14 -9.46
CA LYS A 43 -1.53 0.48 -9.08
C LYS A 43 -1.08 0.88 -7.67
N LEU A 44 -1.14 2.17 -7.32
CA LEU A 44 -0.78 2.65 -5.99
C LEU A 44 -1.70 2.03 -4.92
N LEU A 45 -3.00 2.14 -5.12
CA LEU A 45 -4.02 1.72 -4.17
C LEU A 45 -4.27 0.21 -4.13
N THR A 46 -3.75 -0.54 -5.10
CA THR A 46 -3.83 -2.01 -5.10
C THR A 46 -2.47 -2.67 -4.90
N VAL A 47 -1.54 -2.50 -5.84
CA VAL A 47 -0.24 -3.20 -5.81
C VAL A 47 0.63 -2.66 -4.67
N ASN A 48 0.83 -1.35 -4.59
CA ASN A 48 1.72 -0.79 -3.56
C ASN A 48 1.11 -0.92 -2.16
N THR A 49 -0.18 -0.63 -2.02
CA THR A 49 -0.93 -0.75 -0.77
C THR A 49 -0.91 -2.18 -0.27
N GLY A 50 -1.29 -3.15 -1.11
CA GLY A 50 -1.32 -4.57 -0.74
C GLY A 50 0.05 -5.09 -0.34
N HIS A 51 1.08 -4.83 -1.14
CA HIS A 51 2.44 -5.30 -0.86
C HIS A 51 2.97 -4.72 0.46
N SER A 52 2.72 -3.44 0.72
CA SER A 52 3.15 -2.77 1.95
C SER A 52 2.35 -3.25 3.16
N ALA A 53 1.04 -3.45 3.02
CA ALA A 53 0.18 -3.97 4.08
C ALA A 53 0.63 -5.37 4.53
N ILE A 54 0.87 -6.28 3.58
CA ILE A 54 1.40 -7.63 3.88
C ILE A 54 2.74 -7.52 4.61
N ALA A 55 3.64 -6.64 4.17
CA ALA A 55 4.94 -6.47 4.79
C ALA A 55 4.84 -6.01 6.26
N TYR A 56 4.05 -4.97 6.55
CA TYR A 56 3.92 -4.45 7.91
C TYR A 56 3.18 -5.42 8.84
N LEU A 57 2.09 -6.03 8.37
CA LEU A 57 1.33 -7.01 9.14
C LEU A 57 2.15 -8.29 9.38
N GLY A 58 2.90 -8.75 8.38
CA GLY A 58 3.82 -9.88 8.50
C GLY A 58 4.98 -9.59 9.46
N TYR A 59 5.57 -8.40 9.37
CA TYR A 59 6.61 -7.95 10.30
C TYR A 59 6.12 -7.93 11.75
N ALA A 60 4.91 -7.40 12.00
CA ALA A 60 4.30 -7.39 13.32
C ALA A 60 4.06 -8.80 13.89
N ARG A 61 3.99 -9.82 13.03
CA ARG A 61 3.91 -11.25 13.40
C ARG A 61 5.27 -11.97 13.41
N GLY A 62 6.38 -11.27 13.12
CA GLY A 62 7.71 -11.87 13.06
C GLY A 62 7.91 -12.81 11.87
N LEU A 63 7.20 -12.59 10.75
CA LEU A 63 7.32 -13.37 9.52
C LEU A 63 8.33 -12.72 8.57
N ASP A 64 9.22 -13.52 7.99
CA ASP A 64 10.39 -13.00 7.28
C ASP A 64 10.09 -12.49 5.86
N THR A 65 9.19 -13.15 5.14
CA THR A 65 8.97 -12.89 3.70
C THR A 65 7.51 -12.70 3.34
N ILE A 66 7.27 -12.06 2.20
CA ILE A 66 5.92 -11.74 1.71
C ILE A 66 5.08 -13.00 1.46
N HIS A 67 5.63 -14.04 0.83
CA HIS A 67 4.87 -15.28 0.59
C HIS A 67 4.49 -15.99 1.90
N VAL A 68 5.41 -16.10 2.86
CA VAL A 68 5.14 -16.67 4.20
C VAL A 68 4.09 -15.82 4.93
N SER A 69 4.19 -14.50 4.82
CA SER A 69 3.21 -13.58 5.40
C SER A 69 1.79 -13.82 4.85
N LEU A 70 1.66 -14.22 3.58
CA LEU A 70 0.36 -14.55 2.98
C LEU A 70 -0.17 -15.95 3.33
N GLU A 71 0.65 -16.82 3.91
CA GLU A 71 0.20 -18.10 4.48
C GLU A 71 -0.50 -17.89 5.83
N ASP A 72 -0.20 -16.80 6.53
CA ASP A 72 -0.90 -16.39 7.74
C ASP A 72 -2.31 -15.85 7.41
N PRO A 73 -3.40 -16.48 7.93
CA PRO A 73 -4.76 -16.10 7.60
C PRO A 73 -5.12 -14.67 7.98
N ASP A 74 -4.57 -14.16 9.08
CA ASP A 74 -4.91 -12.84 9.61
C ASP A 74 -4.18 -11.74 8.85
N VAL A 75 -2.93 -11.98 8.42
CA VAL A 75 -2.23 -11.07 7.49
C VAL A 75 -2.97 -11.02 6.15
N ARG A 76 -3.37 -12.19 5.62
CA ARG A 76 -4.13 -12.26 4.37
C ARG A 76 -5.46 -11.51 4.46
N ASP A 77 -6.24 -11.72 5.52
CA ASP A 77 -7.51 -11.03 5.75
C ASP A 77 -7.29 -9.51 5.89
N GLY A 78 -6.33 -9.09 6.71
CA GLY A 78 -6.01 -7.68 6.91
C GLY A 78 -5.62 -6.96 5.62
N ALA A 79 -4.72 -7.56 4.83
CA ALA A 79 -4.34 -7.01 3.53
C ALA A 79 -5.50 -7.00 2.52
N THR A 80 -6.31 -8.07 2.49
CA THR A 80 -7.47 -8.17 1.58
C THR A 80 -8.48 -7.07 1.89
N ARG A 81 -8.81 -6.86 3.16
CA ARG A 81 -9.80 -5.86 3.55
C ARG A 81 -9.31 -4.42 3.37
N ALA A 82 -8.02 -4.15 3.60
CA ALA A 82 -7.44 -2.85 3.26
C ALA A 82 -7.54 -2.56 1.76
N LEU A 83 -7.37 -3.58 0.91
CA LEU A 83 -7.54 -3.45 -0.54
C LEU A 83 -9.02 -3.34 -0.98
N GLU A 84 -9.96 -3.91 -0.21
CA GLU A 84 -11.38 -3.70 -0.44
C GLU A 84 -11.78 -2.25 -0.15
N GLU A 85 -11.28 -1.67 0.95
CA GLU A 85 -11.46 -0.26 1.29
C GLU A 85 -10.94 0.66 0.17
N THR A 86 -9.69 0.48 -0.29
CA THR A 86 -9.17 1.30 -1.38
C THR A 86 -9.86 1.04 -2.73
N GLY A 87 -10.41 -0.17 -2.93
CA GLY A 87 -11.24 -0.51 -4.08
C GLY A 87 -12.52 0.33 -4.18
N LEU A 88 -13.07 0.78 -3.05
CA LEU A 88 -14.23 1.68 -3.02
C LEU A 88 -13.88 3.05 -3.64
N LEU A 89 -12.69 3.58 -3.35
CA LEU A 89 -12.19 4.83 -3.94
C LEU A 89 -12.02 4.69 -5.46
N LEU A 90 -11.38 3.60 -5.90
CA LEU A 90 -11.16 3.35 -7.32
C LEU A 90 -12.48 3.24 -8.11
N THR A 91 -13.50 2.64 -7.50
CA THR A 91 -14.84 2.60 -8.09
C THR A 91 -15.47 3.99 -8.14
N HIS A 92 -15.37 4.76 -7.05
CA HIS A 92 -16.03 6.05 -6.91
C HIS A 92 -15.40 7.16 -7.75
N GLU A 93 -14.07 7.28 -7.73
CA GLU A 93 -13.32 8.37 -8.34
C GLU A 93 -13.03 8.12 -9.82
N HIS A 94 -12.77 6.86 -10.20
CA HIS A 94 -12.33 6.49 -11.54
C HIS A 94 -13.34 5.64 -12.32
N GLY A 95 -14.45 5.25 -11.69
CA GLY A 95 -15.51 4.47 -12.35
C GLY A 95 -15.10 3.05 -12.74
N PHE A 96 -14.06 2.49 -12.11
CA PHE A 96 -13.69 1.09 -12.34
C PHE A 96 -14.83 0.15 -11.93
N ASP A 97 -15.01 -0.93 -12.70
CA ASP A 97 -15.98 -1.95 -12.36
C ASP A 97 -15.56 -2.70 -11.07
N PRO A 98 -16.44 -2.85 -10.07
CA PRO A 98 -16.10 -3.51 -8.81
C PRO A 98 -15.64 -4.97 -8.96
N GLU A 99 -16.19 -5.69 -9.93
CA GLU A 99 -15.83 -7.09 -10.19
C GLU A 99 -14.47 -7.18 -10.86
N GLU A 100 -14.18 -6.31 -11.84
CA GLU A 100 -12.84 -6.20 -12.43
C GLU A 100 -11.78 -5.84 -11.38
N LEU A 101 -12.08 -4.93 -10.45
CA LEU A 101 -11.19 -4.62 -9.34
C LEU A 101 -11.00 -5.82 -8.41
N ARG A 102 -12.05 -6.59 -8.13
CA ARG A 102 -11.95 -7.82 -7.32
C ARG A 102 -11.04 -8.85 -7.96
N GLU A 103 -11.20 -9.10 -9.25
CA GLU A 103 -10.31 -9.98 -9.99
C GLU A 103 -8.86 -9.46 -10.03
N TYR A 104 -8.68 -8.16 -10.21
CA TYR A 104 -7.36 -7.53 -10.20
C TYR A 104 -6.67 -7.70 -8.84
N ARG A 105 -7.38 -7.48 -7.72
CA ARG A 105 -6.87 -7.74 -6.36
C ARG A 105 -6.45 -9.20 -6.18
N GLN A 106 -7.29 -10.15 -6.61
CA GLN A 106 -6.96 -11.58 -6.51
C GLN A 106 -5.72 -11.94 -7.32
N LYS A 107 -5.59 -11.41 -8.54
CA LYS A 107 -4.38 -11.56 -9.37
C LYS A 107 -3.15 -10.98 -8.69
N VAL A 108 -3.27 -9.81 -8.05
CA VAL A 108 -2.17 -9.17 -7.30
C VAL A 108 -1.73 -10.01 -6.10
N LEU A 109 -2.67 -10.47 -5.27
CA LEU A 109 -2.34 -11.31 -4.12
C LEU A 109 -1.69 -12.64 -4.55
N ALA A 110 -2.22 -13.28 -5.60
CA ALA A 110 -1.63 -14.51 -6.13
C ALA A 110 -0.19 -14.32 -6.66
N ARG A 111 0.16 -13.11 -7.13
CA ARG A 111 1.54 -12.79 -7.53
C ARG A 111 2.49 -12.76 -6.34
N PHE A 112 2.03 -12.21 -5.21
CA PHE A 112 2.80 -12.12 -3.97
C PHE A 112 3.00 -13.49 -3.29
N GLU A 113 2.13 -14.47 -3.57
CA GLU A 113 2.29 -15.85 -3.09
C GLU A 113 3.42 -16.62 -3.78
N ASN A 114 4.01 -16.11 -4.87
CA ASN A 114 5.01 -16.84 -5.63
C ASN A 114 6.35 -16.95 -4.85
N PRO A 115 6.73 -18.13 -4.35
CA PRO A 115 7.92 -18.29 -3.49
C PRO A 115 9.23 -18.05 -4.26
N ARG A 116 9.21 -18.08 -5.61
CA ARG A 116 10.41 -17.88 -6.44
C ARG A 116 10.80 -16.42 -6.56
N ILE A 117 9.91 -15.50 -6.22
CA ILE A 117 10.09 -14.04 -6.36
C ILE A 117 9.66 -13.35 -5.05
N SER A 118 9.70 -14.09 -3.94
CA SER A 118 9.31 -13.53 -2.65
C SER A 118 10.41 -12.65 -2.10
N ASP A 119 9.99 -11.49 -1.62
CA ASP A 119 10.83 -10.52 -0.98
C ASP A 119 10.78 -10.61 0.54
N GLU A 120 11.84 -10.17 1.22
CA GLU A 120 11.85 -9.95 2.67
C GLU A 120 10.87 -8.85 3.07
N VAL A 121 10.13 -9.04 4.17
CA VAL A 121 9.18 -8.05 4.68
C VAL A 121 9.87 -6.73 5.01
N THR A 122 11.08 -6.76 5.57
CA THR A 122 11.85 -5.56 5.95
C THR A 122 12.23 -4.73 4.71
N ARG A 123 12.61 -5.39 3.61
CA ARG A 123 12.94 -4.72 2.35
C ARG A 123 11.70 -4.07 1.72
N VAL A 124 10.54 -4.72 1.82
CA VAL A 124 9.28 -4.15 1.31
C VAL A 124 8.76 -3.04 2.23
N ALA A 125 8.84 -3.24 3.55
CA ALA A 125 8.39 -2.33 4.60
C ALA A 125 9.26 -1.07 4.73
N ARG A 126 10.47 -1.04 4.17
CA ARG A 126 11.37 0.12 4.23
C ARG A 126 10.72 1.48 3.91
N ALA A 127 11.29 2.54 4.46
CA ALA A 127 10.83 3.93 4.35
C ALA A 127 9.39 4.13 4.86
N PRO A 128 9.12 3.86 6.16
CA PRO A 128 7.79 4.01 6.75
C PRO A 128 7.30 5.46 6.78
N ILE A 129 8.14 6.45 7.06
CA ILE A 129 7.75 7.87 7.10
C ILE A 129 7.21 8.29 5.74
N ARG A 130 7.93 7.96 4.65
CA ARG A 130 7.47 8.26 3.29
C ARG A 130 6.11 7.61 3.00
N LYS A 131 5.84 6.40 3.50
CA LYS A 131 4.57 5.69 3.26
C LYS A 131 3.42 6.16 4.14
N LEU A 132 3.70 6.81 5.27
CA LEU A 132 2.71 7.51 6.09
C LEU A 132 2.30 8.86 5.48
N GLY A 133 3.05 9.37 4.50
CA GLY A 133 2.77 10.67 3.89
C GLY A 133 1.33 10.84 3.42
N HIS A 134 0.84 12.08 3.50
CA HIS A 134 -0.53 12.49 3.18
C HIS A 134 -1.05 11.92 1.86
N ASP A 135 -0.25 12.00 0.79
CA ASP A 135 -0.67 11.61 -0.58
C ASP A 135 -0.24 10.18 -0.94
N GLU A 136 0.16 9.37 0.04
CA GLU A 136 0.64 8.01 -0.17
C GLU A 136 -0.42 6.94 0.11
N ARG A 137 0.01 5.69 -0.03
CA ARG A 137 -0.83 4.48 -0.11
C ARG A 137 -1.71 4.14 1.11
N PHE A 138 -1.64 4.89 2.21
CA PHE A 138 -2.41 4.59 3.44
C PHE A 138 -3.20 5.78 3.96
N VAL A 139 -2.53 6.87 4.33
CA VAL A 139 -3.20 8.06 4.89
C VAL A 139 -4.11 8.71 3.84
N GLY A 140 -3.60 8.96 2.63
CA GLY A 140 -4.37 9.56 1.55
C GLY A 140 -5.69 8.84 1.22
N PRO A 141 -5.69 7.52 0.98
CA PRO A 141 -6.95 6.80 0.78
C PRO A 141 -7.82 6.75 2.05
N ALA A 142 -7.23 6.69 3.25
CA ALA A 142 -8.02 6.70 4.49
C ALA A 142 -8.80 8.02 4.66
N LEU A 143 -8.16 9.17 4.41
CA LEU A 143 -8.81 10.48 4.46
C LEU A 143 -9.95 10.59 3.43
N ARG A 144 -9.71 10.16 2.19
CA ARG A 144 -10.72 10.18 1.13
C ARG A 144 -11.91 9.26 1.42
N LEU A 145 -11.69 8.13 2.06
CA LEU A 145 -12.78 7.27 2.53
C LEU A 145 -13.64 7.98 3.59
N MET A 146 -13.01 8.69 4.53
CA MET A 146 -13.73 9.48 5.53
C MET A 146 -14.56 10.59 4.88
N GLU A 147 -14.03 11.28 3.88
CA GLU A 147 -14.78 12.28 3.09
C GLU A 147 -16.02 11.66 2.39
N MET A 148 -15.94 10.39 2.00
CA MET A 148 -17.06 9.62 1.45
C MET A 148 -18.01 9.04 2.53
N GLY A 149 -17.80 9.33 3.81
CA GLY A 149 -18.58 8.78 4.92
C GLY A 149 -18.36 7.28 5.12
N ARG A 150 -17.13 6.80 4.85
CA ARG A 150 -16.69 5.42 5.09
C ARG A 150 -15.54 5.42 6.10
N ALA A 151 -15.65 4.58 7.12
CA ALA A 151 -14.57 4.41 8.09
C ALA A 151 -13.46 3.52 7.49
N PRO A 152 -12.19 3.98 7.46
CA PRO A 152 -11.05 3.22 6.92
C PRO A 152 -10.44 2.31 8.00
N GLU A 153 -11.21 1.36 8.53
CA GLU A 153 -10.81 0.53 9.68
C GLU A 153 -9.57 -0.33 9.40
N HIS A 154 -9.48 -0.90 8.21
CA HIS A 154 -8.41 -1.82 7.83
C HIS A 154 -7.16 -1.07 7.39
N LEU A 155 -7.30 0.05 6.70
CA LEU A 155 -6.19 0.98 6.48
C LEU A 155 -5.65 1.51 7.82
N ALA A 156 -6.51 1.86 8.78
CA ALA A 156 -6.07 2.29 10.11
C ALA A 156 -5.28 1.19 10.84
N THR A 157 -5.70 -0.07 10.72
CA THR A 157 -4.96 -1.23 11.24
C THR A 157 -3.56 -1.33 10.62
N VAL A 158 -3.44 -1.13 9.30
CA VAL A 158 -2.14 -1.15 8.62
C VAL A 158 -1.28 0.05 9.02
N ILE A 159 -1.85 1.26 9.13
CA ILE A 159 -1.14 2.45 9.60
C ILE A 159 -0.57 2.21 11.00
N ARG A 160 -1.33 1.56 11.88
CA ARG A 160 -0.83 1.18 13.21
C ARG A 160 0.35 0.21 13.13
N ALA A 161 0.31 -0.76 12.22
CA ALA A 161 1.45 -1.66 11.97
C ALA A 161 2.66 -0.92 11.39
N VAL A 162 2.45 0.17 10.63
CA VAL A 162 3.54 1.05 10.17
C VAL A 162 4.19 1.78 11.35
N LEU A 163 3.39 2.30 12.30
CA LEU A 163 3.91 2.95 13.51
C LEU A 163 4.70 1.98 14.40
N ALA A 164 4.33 0.71 14.42
CA ALA A 164 5.03 -0.34 15.17
C ALA A 164 6.29 -0.87 14.47
N PHE A 165 6.60 -0.44 13.24
CA PHE A 165 7.77 -0.92 12.51
C PHE A 165 9.07 -0.32 13.07
N ASP A 166 9.92 -1.17 13.65
CA ASP A 166 11.11 -0.79 14.41
C ASP A 166 12.41 -1.40 13.85
N HIS A 167 12.44 -1.69 12.54
CA HIS A 167 13.60 -2.32 11.91
C HIS A 167 14.86 -1.42 11.97
N PRO A 168 15.93 -1.82 12.69
CA PRO A 168 17.04 -0.92 13.04
C PRO A 168 17.96 -0.55 11.88
N GLU A 169 17.90 -1.28 10.75
CA GLU A 169 18.70 -0.98 9.55
C GLU A 169 18.00 0.02 8.61
N ASP A 170 16.76 0.42 8.91
CA ASP A 170 16.04 1.44 8.17
C ASP A 170 16.09 2.79 8.91
N PRO A 171 16.78 3.81 8.36
CA PRO A 171 16.87 5.12 8.99
C PRO A 171 15.51 5.79 9.26
N GLU A 172 14.52 5.62 8.38
CA GLU A 172 13.19 6.20 8.58
C GLU A 172 12.42 5.46 9.69
N ALA A 173 12.66 4.16 9.88
CA ALA A 173 12.09 3.43 11.01
C ALA A 173 12.70 3.89 12.33
N VAL A 174 14.03 4.05 12.38
CA VAL A 174 14.72 4.59 13.56
C VAL A 174 14.20 5.99 13.91
N GLU A 175 14.11 6.90 12.93
CA GLU A 175 13.58 8.25 13.13
C GLU A 175 12.13 8.22 13.64
N LEU A 176 11.27 7.37 13.05
CA LEU A 176 9.88 7.21 13.48
C LEU A 176 9.80 6.74 14.94
N GLN A 177 10.59 5.75 15.33
CA GLN A 177 10.61 5.23 16.70
C GLN A 177 11.15 6.28 17.70
N GLU A 178 12.16 7.07 17.32
CA GLU A 178 12.66 8.17 18.14
C GLU A 178 11.59 9.24 18.36
N MET A 179 10.86 9.62 17.30
CA MET A 179 9.74 10.57 17.38
C MET A 179 8.62 10.04 18.29
N ILE A 180 8.26 8.75 18.16
CA ILE A 180 7.25 8.12 19.01
C ILE A 180 7.69 8.11 20.49
N GLN A 181 8.95 7.80 20.78
CA GLN A 181 9.46 7.78 22.14
C GLN A 181 9.51 9.18 22.79
N THR A 182 9.78 10.21 22.01
CA THR A 182 9.98 11.58 22.50
C THR A 182 8.70 12.40 22.54
N GLU A 183 7.82 12.24 21.54
CA GLU A 183 6.63 13.07 21.37
C GLU A 183 5.30 12.28 21.41
N GLY A 184 5.37 10.94 21.38
CA GLY A 184 4.21 10.05 21.42
C GLY A 184 3.66 9.71 20.03
N GLU A 185 2.95 8.56 19.94
CA GLU A 185 2.41 8.03 18.67
C GLU A 185 1.47 9.02 17.96
N ARG A 186 0.62 9.72 18.73
CA ARG A 186 -0.33 10.71 18.21
C ARG A 186 0.37 11.81 17.42
N ARG A 187 1.38 12.42 18.03
CA ARG A 187 2.11 13.54 17.42
C ARG A 187 2.99 13.06 16.26
N ALA A 188 3.62 11.90 16.39
CA ALA A 188 4.38 11.28 15.31
C ALA A 188 3.50 10.99 14.07
N LEU A 189 2.35 10.33 14.27
CA LEU A 189 1.41 10.05 13.18
C LEU A 189 0.94 11.34 12.52
N ALA A 190 0.39 12.28 13.29
CA ALA A 190 -0.13 13.54 12.76
C ALA A 190 0.93 14.32 11.97
N HIS A 191 2.16 14.40 12.49
CA HIS A 191 3.28 15.09 11.85
C HIS A 191 3.63 14.49 10.48
N TYR A 192 3.89 13.18 10.43
CA TYR A 192 4.31 12.52 9.18
C TYR A 192 3.16 12.29 8.19
N ALA A 193 1.93 12.15 8.69
CA ALA A 193 0.73 12.09 7.87
C ALA A 193 0.29 13.46 7.33
N GLY A 194 0.80 14.56 7.88
CA GLY A 194 0.41 15.92 7.49
C GLY A 194 -1.04 16.26 7.85
N ILE A 195 -1.55 15.71 8.96
CA ILE A 195 -2.91 15.93 9.46
C ILE A 195 -2.90 16.51 10.88
N ALA A 196 -4.04 17.02 11.34
CA ALA A 196 -4.16 17.55 12.70
C ALA A 196 -4.09 16.42 13.75
N GLU A 197 -3.52 16.69 14.92
CA GLU A 197 -3.40 15.70 16.02
C GLU A 197 -4.75 15.24 16.59
N ASP A 198 -5.79 16.08 16.46
CA ASP A 198 -7.18 15.82 16.85
C ASP A 198 -8.06 15.34 15.68
N HIS A 199 -7.44 14.99 14.53
CA HIS A 199 -8.16 14.44 13.40
C HIS A 199 -8.69 13.03 13.72
N GLU A 200 -9.93 12.72 13.31
CA GLU A 200 -10.61 11.45 13.61
C GLU A 200 -9.83 10.21 13.16
N LEU A 201 -9.07 10.30 12.07
CA LEU A 201 -8.16 9.22 11.62
C LEU A 201 -7.09 8.87 12.66
N VAL A 202 -6.56 9.85 13.39
CA VAL A 202 -5.55 9.62 14.42
C VAL A 202 -6.16 8.83 15.57
N ASP A 203 -7.36 9.20 16.00
CA ASP A 203 -8.11 8.45 17.02
C ASP A 203 -8.40 7.02 16.55
N LEU A 204 -8.86 6.86 15.31
CA LEU A 204 -9.16 5.55 14.75
C LEU A 204 -7.92 4.64 14.70
N VAL A 205 -6.74 5.17 14.38
CA VAL A 205 -5.49 4.41 14.33
C VAL A 205 -5.04 3.98 15.73
N LEU A 206 -5.12 4.86 16.72
CA LEU A 206 -4.56 4.61 18.06
C LEU A 206 -5.54 3.89 19.01
N GLU A 207 -6.84 4.13 18.84
CA GLU A 207 -7.90 3.67 19.75
C GLU A 207 -8.82 2.63 19.09
N GLY A 208 -8.66 2.42 17.77
CA GLY A 208 -9.39 1.41 17.02
C GLY A 208 -9.20 -0.01 17.59
N PRO A 209 -10.16 -0.92 17.34
CA PRO A 209 -10.10 -2.27 17.90
C PRO A 209 -8.79 -2.94 17.53
N ALA A 210 -8.05 -3.42 18.52
CA ALA A 210 -6.89 -4.28 18.31
C ALA A 210 -7.37 -5.59 17.67
N ARG A 211 -7.37 -5.64 16.33
CA ARG A 211 -7.64 -6.88 15.60
C ARG A 211 -6.33 -7.65 15.58
N GLY A 212 -6.24 -8.60 16.51
CA GLY A 212 -5.09 -9.48 16.73
C GLY A 212 -4.84 -10.46 15.61
#